data_AF-A0A651GNC2-F1
#
_entry.id   AF-A0A651GNC2-F1
#
_cell.length_a   1.000
_cell.length_b   1.000
_cell.length_c   1.000
_cell.angle_alpha   90.00
_cell.angle_beta   90.00
_cell.angle_gamma   90.00
#
_symmetry.space_group_name_H-M   'P 1'
#
loop_
_entity.id
_entity.type
_entity.pdbx_description
1 polymer ?
#
loop_
_entity_poly.entity_id
_entity_poly.type
_entity_poly.pdbx_seq_one_letter_code
_entity_poly.pdbx_strand_id
1 'polypeptide(L)'
;MPPTGPRRPRSSSNPPAGGSSSLSPARLLAVSSAQTAGVNRRQRGQARPGRHHQPGRPPNQCHLRTPTAAEDATPRPRVLPRREERWDRWYELLGKVRVIIGEQPESWTDFALQFLLAHPAVTTVVIGMNTLEQMERPLAAVDAGHPDADLVDEVDRVSERCGRLPKETLFG
;
A
#
# COMPACT_ATOMS: atom_id res chain seq x y z
N MET A 1 18.05 52.25 20.61
CA MET A 1 16.78 52.99 20.75
C MET A 1 15.86 52.59 19.60
N PRO A 2 14.69 51.99 19.87
CA PRO A 2 13.72 51.61 18.83
C PRO A 2 12.74 52.76 18.55
N PRO A 3 12.27 52.97 17.31
CA PRO A 3 11.11 53.79 17.06
C PRO A 3 9.81 52.97 17.13
N THR A 4 9.03 53.30 18.15
CA THR A 4 7.64 52.88 18.39
C THR A 4 6.73 53.53 17.34
N GLY A 5 6.02 52.72 16.54
CA GLY A 5 5.01 53.18 15.58
C GLY A 5 3.61 52.67 15.92
N PRO A 6 2.53 53.45 15.70
CA PRO A 6 1.22 53.21 16.30
C PRO A 6 0.39 52.14 15.59
N ARG A 7 -0.34 51.36 16.40
CA ARG A 7 -1.44 50.46 16.01
C ARG A 7 -2.52 51.19 15.22
N ARG A 8 -3.07 50.54 14.18
CA ARG A 8 -4.42 50.81 13.67
C ARG A 8 -5.28 49.55 13.73
N PRO A 9 -6.52 49.63 14.23
CA PRO A 9 -7.51 48.58 14.10
C PRO A 9 -8.24 48.73 12.75
N ARG A 10 -8.73 47.62 12.19
CA ARG A 10 -9.87 47.66 11.26
C ARG A 10 -10.54 46.29 11.17
N SER A 11 -11.60 46.17 11.96
CA SER A 11 -12.75 45.31 11.66
C SER A 11 -13.29 45.64 10.28
N SER A 12 -13.56 44.61 9.47
CA SER A 12 -14.45 44.73 8.33
C SER A 12 -15.30 43.47 8.24
N SER A 13 -16.48 43.59 8.83
CA SER A 13 -17.66 42.79 8.53
C SER A 13 -18.08 42.97 7.06
N ASN A 14 -18.30 41.88 6.34
CA ASN A 14 -19.62 41.58 5.75
C ASN A 14 -19.60 40.28 4.92
N PRO A 15 -20.64 39.42 5.05
CA PRO A 15 -20.97 38.39 4.08
C PRO A 15 -21.95 38.94 3.01
N PRO A 16 -22.00 38.33 1.82
CA PRO A 16 -23.27 38.22 1.12
C PRO A 16 -23.64 36.79 0.74
N ALA A 17 -24.89 36.50 1.10
CA ALA A 17 -25.88 35.63 0.50
C ALA A 17 -25.59 34.95 -0.84
N GLY A 18 -26.08 33.72 -0.94
CA GLY A 18 -26.92 33.33 -2.08
C GLY A 18 -26.20 32.61 -3.22
N GLY A 19 -26.06 31.29 -3.09
CA GLY A 19 -25.66 30.40 -4.17
C GLY A 19 -26.40 29.08 -4.05
N SER A 20 -27.71 29.09 -4.28
CA SER A 20 -28.46 27.88 -4.63
C SER A 20 -27.84 27.29 -5.90
N SER A 21 -27.20 26.14 -5.78
CA SER A 21 -26.86 25.32 -6.94
C SER A 21 -27.09 23.87 -6.59
N SER A 22 -28.19 23.37 -7.15
CA SER A 22 -28.29 22.04 -7.72
C SER A 22 -28.07 20.87 -6.76
N LEU A 23 -29.20 20.37 -6.28
CA LEU A 23 -29.42 18.96 -5.94
C LEU A 23 -28.73 18.05 -6.98
N SER A 24 -27.53 17.59 -6.66
CA SER A 24 -26.97 16.40 -7.29
C SER A 24 -27.75 15.18 -6.78
N PRO A 25 -28.17 14.27 -7.67
CA PRO A 25 -29.03 13.17 -7.31
C PRO A 25 -28.31 12.27 -6.31
N ALA A 26 -29.03 11.93 -5.25
CA ALA A 26 -28.68 10.87 -4.32
C ALA A 26 -28.27 9.62 -5.12
N ARG A 27 -26.96 9.38 -5.23
CA ARG A 27 -26.44 8.05 -5.48
C ARG A 27 -26.75 7.24 -4.22
N LEU A 28 -27.95 6.68 -4.21
CA LEU A 28 -28.30 5.49 -3.45
C LEU A 28 -27.27 4.41 -3.81
N LEU A 29 -26.15 4.41 -3.10
CA LEU A 29 -25.35 3.21 -2.95
C LEU A 29 -26.21 2.28 -2.10
N ALA A 30 -26.93 1.40 -2.79
CA ALA A 30 -27.51 0.22 -2.20
C ALA A 30 -26.35 -0.57 -1.56
N VAL A 31 -26.18 -0.40 -0.25
CA VAL A 31 -25.45 -1.36 0.57
C VAL A 31 -26.27 -2.64 0.53
N SER A 32 -25.96 -3.46 -0.45
CA SER A 32 -26.47 -4.82 -0.55
C SER A 32 -25.78 -5.61 0.55
N SER A 33 -26.43 -5.66 1.72
CA SER A 33 -26.15 -6.62 2.78
C SER A 33 -26.41 -8.03 2.24
N ALA A 34 -25.43 -8.58 1.53
CA ALA A 34 -25.43 -9.97 1.13
C ALA A 34 -25.24 -10.81 2.40
N GLN A 35 -26.38 -11.27 2.87
CA GLN A 35 -26.60 -12.25 3.90
C GLN A 35 -25.76 -13.51 3.58
N THR A 36 -24.59 -13.63 4.20
CA THR A 36 -23.78 -14.86 4.13
C THR A 36 -24.44 -15.91 5.02
N ALA A 37 -25.51 -16.51 4.50
CA ALA A 37 -26.08 -17.73 5.04
C ALA A 37 -25.01 -18.82 5.07
N GLY A 38 -24.88 -19.46 6.23
CA GLY A 38 -23.86 -20.45 6.50
C GLY A 38 -23.78 -21.54 5.44
N VAL A 39 -22.57 -21.73 4.89
CA VAL A 39 -22.23 -22.96 4.17
C VAL A 39 -21.44 -23.84 5.11
N ASN A 40 -22.18 -24.86 5.54
CA ASN A 40 -21.81 -25.94 6.42
C ASN A 40 -20.62 -26.73 5.87
N ARG A 41 -19.64 -26.91 6.74
CA ARG A 41 -18.70 -28.04 6.86
C ARG A 41 -19.18 -29.31 6.12
N ARG A 42 -18.55 -29.63 4.99
CA ARG A 42 -18.29 -31.03 4.60
C ARG A 42 -16.86 -31.15 4.08
N GLN A 43 -15.99 -31.59 4.99
CA GLN A 43 -14.80 -32.34 4.63
C GLN A 43 -15.25 -33.55 3.80
N ARG A 44 -15.15 -33.45 2.47
CA ARG A 44 -15.05 -34.63 1.62
C ARG A 44 -13.58 -34.82 1.35
N GLY A 45 -12.99 -35.79 2.05
CA GLY A 45 -11.72 -36.39 1.64
C GLY A 45 -11.87 -36.87 0.21
N GLN A 46 -11.36 -36.09 -0.73
CA GLN A 46 -11.04 -36.63 -2.04
C GLN A 46 -9.77 -37.43 -1.87
N ALA A 47 -9.94 -38.75 -1.82
CA ALA A 47 -8.88 -39.70 -2.05
C ALA A 47 -8.08 -39.25 -3.27
N ARG A 48 -6.78 -39.00 -3.07
CA ARG A 48 -5.84 -38.75 -4.16
C ARG A 48 -5.93 -39.95 -5.11
N PRO A 49 -6.32 -39.76 -6.40
CA PRO A 49 -6.20 -40.83 -7.37
C PRO A 49 -4.74 -41.27 -7.40
N GLY A 50 -4.54 -42.58 -7.32
CA GLY A 50 -3.24 -43.22 -7.27
C GLY A 50 -2.31 -42.64 -8.32
N ARG A 51 -1.10 -42.27 -7.89
CA ARG A 51 0.00 -42.00 -8.79
C ARG A 51 0.21 -43.26 -9.61
N HIS A 52 -0.29 -43.27 -10.84
CA HIS A 52 0.15 -44.21 -11.85
C HIS A 52 1.66 -44.05 -11.96
N HIS A 53 2.36 -45.06 -11.44
CA HIS A 53 3.76 -45.30 -11.69
C HIS A 53 3.90 -45.32 -13.21
N GLN A 54 4.53 -44.31 -13.80
CA GLN A 54 5.02 -44.41 -15.18
C GLN A 54 6.34 -45.19 -15.12
N PRO A 55 6.40 -46.45 -15.58
CA PRO A 55 7.67 -47.10 -15.83
C PRO A 55 8.19 -46.58 -17.17
N GLY A 56 9.36 -45.95 -17.18
CA GLY A 56 10.09 -45.71 -18.43
C GLY A 56 10.37 -44.25 -18.81
N ARG A 57 10.38 -43.30 -17.86
CA ARG A 57 11.11 -42.05 -18.14
C ARG A 57 12.61 -42.37 -18.05
N PRO A 58 13.39 -42.28 -19.14
CA PRO A 58 14.83 -42.48 -19.07
C PRO A 58 15.40 -41.48 -18.06
N PRO A 59 16.41 -41.88 -17.26
CA PRO A 59 17.04 -40.96 -16.33
C PRO A 59 17.49 -39.75 -17.13
N ASN A 60 16.96 -38.58 -16.76
CA ASN A 60 17.47 -37.31 -17.26
C ASN A 60 18.96 -37.35 -16.98
N GLN A 61 19.74 -37.59 -18.04
CA GLN A 61 21.16 -37.30 -18.05
C GLN A 61 21.23 -35.78 -17.92
N CYS A 62 21.18 -35.30 -16.68
CA CYS A 62 21.84 -34.10 -16.28
C CYS A 62 23.29 -34.31 -16.71
N HIS A 63 23.59 -33.91 -17.95
CA HIS A 63 24.93 -33.51 -18.32
C HIS A 63 25.26 -32.33 -17.42
N LEU A 64 25.68 -32.67 -16.20
CA LEU A 64 26.55 -31.86 -15.38
C LEU A 64 27.76 -31.61 -16.28
N ARG A 65 27.67 -30.55 -17.09
CA ARG A 65 28.85 -29.87 -17.60
C ARG A 65 29.62 -29.50 -16.35
N THR A 66 30.61 -30.31 -16.01
CA THR A 66 31.67 -29.93 -15.10
C THR A 66 32.29 -28.68 -15.71
N PRO A 67 32.16 -27.50 -15.08
CA PRO A 67 32.92 -26.35 -15.52
C PRO A 67 34.39 -26.72 -15.39
N THR A 68 35.04 -26.90 -16.53
CA THR A 68 36.45 -27.24 -16.59
C THR A 68 37.20 -26.06 -16.02
N ALA A 69 38.00 -26.35 -15.00
CA ALA A 69 38.77 -25.39 -14.23
C ALA A 69 39.56 -24.45 -15.15
N ALA A 70 39.15 -23.18 -15.16
CA ALA A 70 39.98 -22.05 -15.53
C ALA A 70 39.87 -21.05 -14.38
N GLU A 71 41.05 -20.69 -13.88
CA GLU A 71 41.35 -20.06 -12.60
C GLU A 71 40.75 -18.67 -12.39
N ASP A 72 40.60 -18.35 -11.10
CA ASP A 72 40.73 -17.00 -10.52
C ASP A 72 39.70 -15.92 -10.82
N ALA A 73 38.43 -16.30 -10.76
CA ALA A 73 37.40 -15.35 -10.35
C ALA A 73 36.74 -15.84 -9.05
N THR A 74 37.44 -15.76 -7.92
CA THR A 74 36.79 -15.84 -6.61
C THR A 74 35.68 -14.80 -6.62
N PRO A 75 34.39 -15.18 -6.62
CA PRO A 75 33.31 -14.21 -6.65
C PRO A 75 33.50 -13.38 -5.39
N ARG A 76 33.88 -12.11 -5.54
CA ARG A 76 33.97 -11.22 -4.39
C ARG A 76 32.63 -11.35 -3.66
N PRO A 77 32.62 -11.64 -2.35
CA PRO A 77 31.38 -11.76 -1.62
C PRO A 77 30.59 -10.50 -1.93
N ARG A 78 29.38 -10.69 -2.47
CA ARG A 78 28.48 -9.57 -2.76
C ARG A 78 28.21 -8.94 -1.40
N VAL A 79 28.93 -7.86 -1.10
CA VAL A 79 28.71 -7.11 0.14
C VAL A 79 27.34 -6.50 -0.04
N LEU A 80 26.33 -7.19 0.49
CA LEU A 80 25.00 -6.63 0.55
C LEU A 80 25.12 -5.41 1.45
N PRO A 81 24.60 -4.24 1.03
CA PRO A 81 24.52 -3.09 1.92
C PRO A 81 23.86 -3.53 3.22
N ARG A 82 24.24 -2.89 4.32
CA ARG A 82 23.64 -3.22 5.62
C ARG A 82 22.12 -3.07 5.47
N ARG A 83 21.37 -3.97 6.11
CA ARG A 83 19.91 -4.02 6.02
C ARG A 83 19.27 -2.64 6.21
N GLU A 84 19.89 -1.79 7.03
CA GLU A 84 19.51 -0.41 7.34
C GLU A 84 19.61 0.54 6.14
N GLU A 85 20.77 0.60 5.44
CA GLU A 85 21.02 1.52 4.29
C GLU A 85 20.03 1.33 3.13
N ARG A 86 19.46 0.13 3.03
CA ARG A 86 18.45 -0.21 2.02
C ARG A 86 17.12 0.53 2.25
N TRP A 87 16.72 0.74 3.50
CA TRP A 87 15.43 1.33 3.84
C TRP A 87 15.46 2.85 3.84
N ASP A 88 16.64 3.46 3.88
CA ASP A 88 16.80 4.92 3.94
C ASP A 88 16.05 5.64 2.81
N ARG A 89 16.15 5.14 1.58
CA ARG A 89 15.41 5.71 0.43
C ARG A 89 13.89 5.64 0.58
N TRP A 90 13.39 4.56 1.18
CA TRP A 90 11.95 4.40 1.45
C TRP A 90 11.49 5.34 2.57
N TYR A 91 12.30 5.52 3.60
CA TYR A 91 12.01 6.47 4.67
C TYR A 91 12.13 7.93 4.22
N GLU A 92 13.05 8.25 3.32
CA GLU A 92 13.13 9.57 2.66
C GLU A 92 11.86 9.86 1.87
N LEU A 93 11.37 8.90 1.08
CA LEU A 93 10.11 9.03 0.36
C LEU A 93 8.94 9.24 1.34
N LEU A 94 8.87 8.44 2.40
CA LEU A 94 7.86 8.63 3.44
C LEU A 94 7.94 10.01 4.09
N GLY A 95 9.16 10.54 4.29
CA GLY A 95 9.40 11.90 4.77
C GLY A 95 8.81 12.97 3.84
N LYS A 96 8.94 12.78 2.52
CA LYS A 96 8.32 13.69 1.54
C LYS A 96 6.79 13.59 1.54
N VAL A 97 6.25 12.37 1.67
CA VAL A 97 4.81 12.15 1.78
C VAL A 97 4.23 12.84 3.02
N ARG A 98 4.93 12.81 4.15
CA ARG A 98 4.53 13.54 5.38
C ARG A 98 4.35 15.03 5.16
N VAL A 99 5.23 15.66 4.39
CA VAL A 99 5.15 17.10 4.11
C VAL A 99 3.88 17.44 3.31
N ILE A 100 3.43 16.54 2.43
CA ILE A 100 2.24 16.75 1.58
C ILE A 100 0.95 16.59 2.39
N ILE A 101 0.88 15.55 3.23
CA ILE A 101 -0.30 15.30 4.07
C ILE A 101 -0.47 16.43 5.11
N GLY A 102 0.63 17.10 5.48
CA GLY A 102 0.64 18.25 6.38
C GLY A 102 0.56 17.83 7.84
N GLU A 103 -0.55 17.22 8.25
CA GLU A 103 -0.72 16.66 9.59
C GLU A 103 -0.31 15.18 9.62
N GLN A 104 0.48 14.79 10.62
CA GLN A 104 0.89 13.40 10.75
C GLN A 104 -0.34 12.54 11.06
N PRO A 105 -0.62 11.47 10.28
CA PRO A 105 -1.74 10.60 10.59
C PRO A 105 -1.51 9.93 11.95
N GLU A 106 -2.58 9.74 12.70
CA GLU A 106 -2.55 9.01 13.98
C GLU A 106 -2.00 7.59 13.80
N SER A 107 -2.29 6.98 12.64
CA SER A 107 -1.82 5.64 12.26
C SER A 107 -1.44 5.59 10.79
N TRP A 108 -0.18 5.23 10.53
CA TRP A 108 0.30 4.99 9.17
C TRP A 108 -0.36 3.79 8.51
N THR A 109 -0.77 2.78 9.29
CA THR A 109 -1.50 1.62 8.76
C THR A 109 -2.87 2.04 8.27
N ASP A 110 -3.58 2.83 9.07
CA ASP A 110 -4.95 3.25 8.76
C ASP A 110 -4.93 4.15 7.52
N PHE A 111 -4.00 5.13 7.49
CA PHE A 111 -3.77 5.97 6.31
C PHE A 111 -3.41 5.16 5.06
N ALA A 112 -2.50 4.18 5.17
CA ALA A 112 -2.10 3.37 4.02
C ALA A 112 -3.27 2.56 3.44
N LEU A 113 -4.17 2.05 4.28
CA LEU A 113 -5.35 1.32 3.83
C LEU A 113 -6.33 2.23 3.10
N GLN A 114 -6.63 3.39 3.69
CA GLN A 114 -7.52 4.38 3.07
C GLN A 114 -6.94 4.88 1.74
N PHE A 115 -5.64 5.15 1.70
CA PHE A 115 -4.92 5.59 0.51
C PHE A 115 -4.96 4.53 -0.61
N LEU A 116 -4.70 3.26 -0.28
CA LEU A 116 -4.77 2.17 -1.25
C LEU A 116 -6.17 2.03 -1.86
N LEU A 117 -7.21 2.11 -1.02
CA LEU A 117 -8.59 1.97 -1.46
C LEU A 117 -9.11 3.21 -2.22
N ALA A 118 -8.48 4.37 -2.05
CA ALA A 118 -8.84 5.58 -2.77
C ALA A 118 -8.48 5.51 -4.26
N HIS A 119 -7.52 4.66 -4.63
CA HIS A 119 -7.06 4.55 -6.01
C HIS A 119 -8.04 3.73 -6.87
N PRO A 120 -8.54 4.26 -8.02
CA PRO A 120 -9.62 3.62 -8.79
C PRO A 120 -9.25 2.26 -9.41
N ALA A 121 -7.96 1.97 -9.56
CA ALA A 121 -7.50 0.65 -10.03
C ALA A 121 -7.44 -0.43 -8.94
N VAL A 122 -7.58 -0.07 -7.65
CA VAL A 122 -7.53 -1.02 -6.54
C VAL A 122 -8.95 -1.47 -6.22
N THR A 123 -9.30 -2.71 -6.62
CA THR A 123 -10.63 -3.27 -6.35
C THR A 123 -10.72 -4.01 -5.03
N THR A 124 -9.58 -4.49 -4.50
CA THR A 124 -9.52 -5.32 -3.29
C THR A 124 -8.15 -5.20 -2.65
N VAL A 125 -8.13 -5.08 -1.33
CA VAL A 125 -6.90 -5.13 -0.51
C VAL A 125 -6.96 -6.37 0.37
N VAL A 126 -5.92 -7.20 0.33
CA VAL A 126 -5.80 -8.41 1.15
C VAL A 126 -4.80 -8.14 2.26
N ILE A 127 -5.24 -8.28 3.51
CA ILE A 127 -4.44 -8.00 4.70
C ILE A 127 -4.36 -9.29 5.54
N GLY A 128 -3.16 -9.68 5.93
CA GLY A 128 -2.94 -10.81 6.84
C GLY A 128 -2.83 -10.31 8.29
N MET A 129 -3.67 -10.86 9.17
CA MET A 129 -3.65 -10.59 10.62
C MET A 129 -3.62 -11.91 11.38
N ASN A 130 -2.99 -11.93 12.56
CA ASN A 130 -2.84 -13.15 13.35
C ASN A 130 -3.97 -13.37 14.36
N THR A 131 -4.74 -12.32 14.68
CA THR A 131 -5.85 -12.38 15.63
C THR A 131 -7.06 -11.61 15.12
N LEU A 132 -8.24 -11.87 15.71
CA LEU A 132 -9.48 -11.20 15.33
C LEU A 132 -9.45 -9.72 15.73
N GLU A 133 -8.90 -9.41 16.89
CA GLU A 133 -8.79 -8.05 17.43
C GLU A 133 -7.91 -7.17 16.53
N GLN A 134 -6.86 -7.74 15.93
CA GLN A 134 -6.02 -7.04 14.96
C GLN A 134 -6.77 -6.65 13.68
N MET A 135 -7.89 -7.32 13.36
CA MET A 135 -8.70 -7.02 12.18
C MET A 135 -9.70 -5.89 12.41
N GLU A 136 -10.08 -5.62 13.67
CA GLU A 136 -11.04 -4.57 14.00
C GLU A 136 -10.55 -3.19 13.54
N ARG A 137 -9.26 -2.90 13.74
CA ARG A 137 -8.68 -1.60 13.39
C ARG A 137 -8.62 -1.34 11.87
N PRO A 138 -8.10 -2.24 11.03
CA PRO A 138 -8.20 -2.12 9.57
C PRO A 138 -9.62 -1.92 9.07
N LEU A 139 -10.60 -2.66 9.61
CA LEU A 139 -12.01 -2.52 9.23
C LEU A 139 -12.54 -1.11 9.56
N ALA A 140 -12.29 -0.64 10.78
CA ALA A 140 -12.66 0.72 11.19
C ALA A 140 -11.97 1.79 10.32
N ALA A 141 -10.73 1.57 9.89
CA ALA A 141 -10.02 2.47 8.99
C ALA A 141 -10.69 2.57 7.61
N VAL A 142 -11.19 1.45 7.05
CA VAL A 142 -11.94 1.45 5.78
C VAL A 142 -13.26 2.23 5.92
N ASP A 143 -13.97 2.06 7.03
CA ASP A 143 -15.25 2.73 7.28
C ASP A 143 -15.10 4.24 7.53
N ALA A 144 -13.95 4.68 8.03
CA ALA A 144 -13.68 6.09 8.33
C ALA A 144 -13.59 7.00 7.09
N GLY A 145 -13.49 6.43 5.89
CA GLY A 145 -13.42 7.18 4.63
C GLY A 145 -12.04 7.15 3.98
N HIS A 146 -11.91 7.88 2.88
CA HIS A 146 -10.76 7.82 1.98
C HIS A 146 -10.20 9.23 1.81
N PRO A 147 -8.88 9.40 1.64
CA PRO A 147 -8.31 10.70 1.31
C PRO A 147 -8.86 11.23 -0.02
N ASP A 148 -8.86 12.55 -0.18
CA ASP A 148 -9.27 13.21 -1.42
C ASP A 148 -8.42 12.74 -2.60
N ALA A 149 -9.05 12.63 -3.78
CA ALA A 149 -8.38 12.21 -5.01
C ALA A 149 -7.18 13.09 -5.35
N ASP A 150 -7.26 14.39 -5.09
CA ASP A 150 -6.16 15.34 -5.31
C ASP A 150 -4.93 15.02 -4.44
N LEU A 151 -5.14 14.56 -3.21
CA LEU A 151 -4.06 14.13 -2.32
C LEU A 151 -3.43 12.83 -2.82
N VAL A 152 -4.24 11.88 -3.29
CA VAL A 152 -3.77 10.61 -3.86
C VAL A 152 -2.88 10.88 -5.08
N ASP A 153 -3.35 11.73 -5.99
CA ASP A 153 -2.61 12.12 -7.18
C ASP A 153 -1.30 12.83 -6.84
N GLU A 154 -1.30 13.73 -5.85
CA GLU A 154 -0.07 14.45 -5.47
C GLU A 154 0.97 13.51 -4.85
N VAL A 155 0.55 12.55 -4.03
CA VAL A 155 1.45 11.53 -3.46
C VAL A 155 2.02 10.62 -4.55
N ASP A 156 1.22 10.23 -5.56
CA ASP A 156 1.71 9.43 -6.69
C ASP A 156 2.74 10.21 -7.51
N ARG A 157 2.47 11.48 -7.85
CA ARG A 157 3.43 12.36 -8.54
C ARG A 157 4.76 12.49 -7.79
N VAL A 158 4.72 12.58 -6.46
CA VAL A 158 5.94 12.67 -5.64
C VAL A 158 6.72 11.36 -5.65
N SER A 159 6.00 10.24 -5.61
CA SER A 159 6.60 8.92 -5.72
C SER A 159 7.27 8.71 -7.08
N GLU A 160 6.65 9.18 -8.17
CA GLU A 160 7.25 9.18 -9.50
C GLU A 160 8.49 10.07 -9.61
N ARG A 161 8.42 11.31 -9.08
CA ARG A 161 9.57 12.25 -9.07
C ARG A 161 10.77 11.72 -8.29
N CYS A 162 10.54 10.97 -7.23
CA CYS A 162 11.60 10.35 -6.44
C CYS A 162 12.21 9.11 -7.11
N GLY A 163 11.68 8.72 -8.27
CA GLY A 163 11.96 7.46 -8.93
C GLY A 163 11.17 6.34 -8.25
N ARG A 164 10.30 5.67 -9.01
CA ARG A 164 9.66 4.43 -8.53
C ARG A 164 10.76 3.46 -8.14
N LEU A 165 10.90 3.22 -6.84
CA LEU A 165 11.89 2.30 -6.32
C LEU A 165 11.54 0.89 -6.85
N PRO A 166 12.47 0.22 -7.54
CA PRO A 166 12.23 -1.12 -8.07
C PRO A 166 11.80 -2.06 -6.94
N LYS A 167 10.85 -2.98 -7.18
CA LYS A 167 10.42 -3.94 -6.15
C LYS A 167 11.60 -4.80 -5.65
N GLU A 168 12.59 -5.02 -6.50
CA GLU A 168 13.85 -5.71 -6.19
C GLU A 168 14.57 -5.01 -5.03
N THR A 169 14.41 -3.70 -4.89
CA THR A 169 14.97 -2.94 -3.77
C THR A 169 14.26 -3.17 -2.44
N LEU A 170 13.14 -3.92 -2.37
CA LEU A 170 12.48 -4.34 -1.11
C LEU A 170 12.88 -5.73 -0.61
N PHE A 171 13.15 -6.69 -1.50
CA PHE A 171 13.40 -8.09 -1.11
C PHE A 171 14.86 -8.56 -1.26
N GLY A 172 15.63 -8.01 -2.21
CA GLY A 172 17.09 -8.15 -2.26
C GLY A 172 17.50 -9.13 -3.33
#